data_AF-A0A8X6MI40-F1
#
_entry.id   AF-A0A8X6MI40-F1
#
_cell.length_a   1.000
_cell.length_b   1.000
_cell.length_c   1.000
_cell.angle_alpha   90.00
_cell.angle_beta   90.00
_cell.angle_gamma   90.00
#
_symmetry.space_group_name_H-M   'P 1'
#
loop_
_entity.id
_entity.type
_entity.pdbx_description
1 polymer ?
#
loop_
_entity_poly.entity_id
_entity_poly.type
_entity_poly.pdbx_seq_one_letter_code
_entity_poly.pdbx_strand_id
1 'polypeptide(L)'
;MIENQEVRVEESFIDFIETKNKTAEGISDMIVSKLKAGGLDIMNCRGQAFDNVTTMAGCHTSVQQQIKDINPNAEFVPCSNHSQT
;
A
#
# COMPACT_ATOMS: atom_id res chain seq x y z
N MET A 1 -13.74 -20.45 1.47
CA MET A 1 -14.18 -20.29 0.07
C MET A 1 -15.46 -19.48 0.12
N ILE A 2 -15.59 -18.47 -0.75
CA ILE A 2 -16.82 -17.68 -0.83
C ILE A 2 -17.79 -18.51 -1.68
N GLU A 3 -18.56 -19.40 -1.05
CA GLU A 3 -19.59 -20.18 -1.73
C GLU A 3 -20.93 -19.43 -1.61
N ASN A 4 -21.59 -19.20 -2.75
CA ASN A 4 -22.91 -18.58 -2.87
C ASN A 4 -23.03 -17.10 -2.42
N GLN A 5 -21.97 -16.30 -2.52
CA GLN A 5 -22.08 -14.84 -2.38
C GLN A 5 -21.77 -14.15 -3.71
N GLU A 6 -22.52 -13.09 -4.00
CA GLU A 6 -22.22 -12.20 -5.12
C GLU A 6 -20.93 -11.43 -4.81
N VAL A 7 -19.92 -11.59 -5.65
CA VAL A 7 -18.64 -10.88 -5.53
C VAL A 7 -18.67 -9.69 -6.46
N ARG A 8 -18.47 -8.50 -5.89
CA ARG A 8 -18.34 -7.25 -6.65
C ARG A 8 -16.93 -6.70 -6.48
N VAL A 9 -16.32 -6.30 -7.60
CA VAL A 9 -15.07 -5.55 -7.60
C VAL A 9 -15.41 -4.06 -7.63
N GLU A 10 -14.87 -3.31 -6.69
CA GLU A 10 -15.09 -1.87 -6.56
C GLU A 10 -13.74 -1.16 -6.39
N GLU A 11 -13.65 0.03 -6.98
CA GLU A 11 -12.55 0.96 -6.75
C GLU A 11 -13.10 2.15 -5.97
N SER A 12 -12.46 2.48 -4.85
CA SER A 12 -12.88 3.58 -3.98
C SER A 12 -11.69 4.44 -3.60
N PHE A 13 -11.86 5.75 -3.73
CA PHE A 13 -10.89 6.72 -3.22
C PHE A 13 -11.07 6.88 -1.71
N ILE A 14 -9.96 6.81 -0.97
CA ILE A 14 -9.98 6.93 0.50
C ILE A 14 -9.78 8.39 0.92
N ASP A 15 -8.63 9.00 0.57
CA ASP A 15 -8.29 10.34 1.04
C ASP A 15 -7.08 10.95 0.31
N PHE A 16 -6.92 12.27 0.43
CA PHE A 16 -5.66 12.97 0.21
C PHE A 16 -4.94 13.17 1.54
N ILE A 17 -3.72 12.65 1.65
CA ILE A 17 -2.92 12.79 2.86
C ILE A 17 -1.82 13.83 2.63
N GLU A 18 -1.87 14.93 3.37
CA GLU A 18 -0.76 15.88 3.38
C GLU A 18 0.47 15.24 4.06
N THR A 19 1.56 15.13 3.31
CA THR A 19 2.81 14.59 3.86
C THR A 19 3.56 15.64 4.67
N LYS A 20 3.88 15.28 5.92
CA LYS A 20 4.76 16.08 6.78
C LYS A 20 6.22 15.63 6.73
N ASN A 21 6.47 14.42 6.23
CA ASN A 21 7.78 13.81 6.09
C ASN A 21 7.80 12.88 4.87
N LYS A 22 8.81 13.04 4.01
CA LYS A 22 8.97 12.26 2.77
C LYS A 22 9.90 11.05 2.94
N THR A 23 10.23 10.65 4.16
CA THR A 23 10.91 9.37 4.42
C THR A 23 9.95 8.21 4.23
N ALA A 24 10.49 7.03 3.92
CA ALA A 24 9.69 5.81 3.79
C ALA A 24 8.94 5.48 5.08
N GLU A 25 9.59 5.69 6.24
CA GLU A 25 8.97 5.51 7.55
C GLU A 25 7.74 6.40 7.71
N GLY A 26 7.89 7.71 7.49
CA GLY A 26 6.80 8.67 7.63
C GLY A 26 5.64 8.39 6.68
N ILE A 27 5.94 8.01 5.44
CA ILE A 27 4.90 7.66 4.45
C ILE A 27 4.19 6.36 4.84
N SER A 28 4.92 5.34 5.28
CA SER A 28 4.34 4.06 5.71
C SER A 28 3.41 4.25 6.90
N ASP A 29 3.84 5.00 7.91
CA ASP A 29 3.04 5.29 9.11
C ASP A 29 1.76 6.05 8.76
N MET A 30 1.84 7.00 7.83
CA MET A 30 0.68 7.74 7.32
C MET A 30 -0.32 6.81 6.63
N ILE A 31 0.16 5.89 5.78
CA ILE A 31 -0.70 4.91 5.07
C ILE A 31 -1.40 4.02 6.09
N VAL A 32 -0.65 3.38 6.99
CA VAL A 32 -1.20 2.45 8.00
C VAL A 32 -2.21 3.17 8.90
N SER A 33 -1.89 4.38 9.34
CA SER A 33 -2.78 5.19 10.18
C SER A 33 -4.06 5.57 9.45
N LYS A 34 -3.99 5.92 8.16
CA LYS A 34 -5.17 6.27 7.37
C LYS A 34 -6.07 5.07 7.12
N LEU A 35 -5.51 3.91 6.76
CA LEU A 35 -6.27 2.67 6.62
C LEU A 35 -7.01 2.33 7.91
N LYS A 36 -6.30 2.35 9.04
CA LYS A 36 -6.89 2.11 10.36
C LYS A 36 -8.02 3.09 10.70
N ALA A 37 -7.83 4.38 10.42
CA ALA A 37 -8.86 5.40 10.64
C ALA A 37 -10.10 5.21 9.74
N GLY A 38 -9.92 4.67 8.54
CA GLY A 38 -11.00 4.29 7.62
C GLY A 38 -11.66 2.95 7.94
N GLY A 39 -11.25 2.25 9.02
CA GLY A 39 -11.75 0.92 9.36
C GLY A 39 -11.25 -0.19 8.44
N LEU A 40 -10.19 0.07 7.67
CA LEU A 40 -9.56 -0.89 6.77
C LEU A 40 -8.39 -1.55 7.50
N ASP A 41 -8.52 -2.83 7.79
CA ASP A 41 -7.43 -3.63 8.36
C ASP A 41 -6.39 -3.95 7.29
N ILE A 42 -5.15 -3.49 7.50
CA ILE A 42 -4.03 -3.75 6.60
C ILE A 42 -3.78 -5.25 6.39
N MET A 43 -4.15 -6.11 7.34
CA MET A 43 -4.00 -7.55 7.21
C MET A 43 -4.92 -8.16 6.15
N ASN A 44 -5.97 -7.45 5.76
CA ASN A 44 -6.86 -7.81 4.66
C ASN A 44 -6.34 -7.34 3.30
N CYS A 45 -5.34 -6.44 3.27
CA CYS A 45 -4.70 -6.05 2.01
C CYS A 45 -3.87 -7.21 1.44
N ARG A 46 -3.87 -7.33 0.11
CA ARG A 46 -3.12 -8.36 -0.63
C ARG A 46 -2.21 -7.81 -1.71
N GLY A 47 -2.38 -6.53 -2.05
CA GLY A 47 -1.54 -5.84 -3.01
C GLY A 47 -1.22 -4.43 -2.54
N GLN A 48 -0.06 -3.94 -2.94
CA GLN A 48 0.39 -2.57 -2.79
C GLN A 48 1.10 -2.13 -4.07
N ALA A 49 0.80 -0.93 -4.55
CA ALA A 49 1.39 -0.41 -5.78
C ALA A 49 1.79 1.05 -5.56
N PHE A 50 3.04 1.37 -5.90
CA PHE A 50 3.62 2.71 -5.76
C PHE A 50 4.47 3.04 -6.98
N ASP A 51 4.91 4.30 -7.08
CA ASP A 51 5.96 4.66 -8.04
C ASP A 51 7.27 3.92 -7.74
N ASN A 52 8.16 3.85 -8.74
CA ASN A 52 9.43 3.14 -8.63
C ASN A 52 10.52 3.99 -7.94
N VAL A 53 10.18 5.10 -7.27
CA VAL A 53 11.16 5.90 -6.56
C VAL A 53 11.70 5.08 -5.39
N THR A 54 13.00 5.17 -5.11
CA THR A 54 13.69 4.37 -4.08
C THR A 54 13.00 4.40 -2.72
N THR A 55 12.45 5.55 -2.32
CA THR A 55 11.69 5.68 -1.07
C THR A 55 10.43 4.79 -1.03
N MET A 56 9.77 4.60 -2.18
CA MET A 56 8.55 3.81 -2.29
C MET A 56 8.84 2.34 -2.58
N ALA A 57 9.74 2.06 -3.53
CA ALA A 57 9.96 0.74 -4.11
C ALA A 57 11.36 0.14 -3.86
N GLY A 58 12.20 0.80 -3.06
CA GLY A 58 13.55 0.32 -2.75
C GLY A 58 13.57 -1.04 -2.04
N CYS A 59 14.74 -1.69 -2.01
CA CYS A 59 14.94 -2.97 -1.32
C CYS A 59 15.14 -2.83 0.19
N HIS A 60 15.55 -1.66 0.67
CA HIS A 60 15.82 -1.39 2.08
C HIS A 60 15.09 -0.12 2.51
N THR A 61 14.46 -0.17 3.68
CA THR A 61 13.81 1.01 4.30
C THR A 61 12.89 1.76 3.33
N SER A 62 12.14 1.03 2.51
CA SER A 62 11.16 1.59 1.56
C SER A 62 9.74 1.36 2.07
N VAL A 63 8.79 2.12 1.53
CA VAL A 63 7.37 1.95 1.88
C VAL A 63 6.90 0.54 1.58
N GLN A 64 7.27 -0.02 0.42
CA GLN A 64 6.84 -1.36 0.06
C GLN A 64 7.35 -2.43 1.03
N GLN A 65 8.62 -2.31 1.44
CA GLN A 65 9.22 -3.25 2.39
C GLN A 65 8.56 -3.14 3.76
N GLN A 66 8.35 -1.91 4.26
CA GLN A 66 7.73 -1.69 5.57
C GLN A 66 6.29 -2.22 5.64
N ILE A 67 5.49 -2.00 4.59
CA ILE A 67 4.15 -2.58 4.51
C ILE A 67 4.21 -4.11 4.45
N LYS A 68 5.20 -4.68 3.76
CA LYS A 68 5.40 -6.13 3.69
C LYS A 68 5.86 -6.74 5.02
N ASP A 69 6.62 -5.99 5.82
CA ASP A 69 7.00 -6.40 7.17
C ASP A 69 5.78 -6.45 8.11
N ILE A 70 4.79 -5.57 7.92
CA ILE A 70 3.53 -5.57 8.67
C ILE A 70 2.60 -6.68 8.17
N ASN A 71 2.44 -6.80 6.85
CA ASN A 71 1.61 -7.80 6.20
C ASN A 71 2.42 -8.52 5.10
N PRO A 72 2.99 -9.71 5.39
CA PRO A 72 3.78 -10.47 4.42
C PRO A 72 3.03 -10.86 3.15
N ASN A 73 1.69 -10.84 3.17
CA ASN A 73 0.85 -11.16 2.01
C ASN A 73 0.49 -9.94 1.15
N ALA A 74 0.97 -8.74 1.48
CA ALA A 74 0.78 -7.54 0.66
C ALA A 74 1.83 -7.50 -0.45
N GLU A 75 1.52 -8.11 -1.60
CA GLU A 75 2.44 -8.19 -2.73
C GLU A 75 2.65 -6.83 -3.41
N PHE A 76 3.91 -6.52 -3.71
CA PHE A 76 4.27 -5.27 -4.38
C PHE A 76 4.13 -5.40 -5.89
N VAL A 77 3.39 -4.48 -6.50
CA VAL A 77 3.23 -4.35 -7.94
C VAL A 77 3.84 -3.00 -8.36
N PRO A 78 4.94 -2.98 -9.13
CA PRO A 78 5.54 -1.74 -9.59
C PRO A 78 4.60 -1.00 -10.55
N CYS A 79 4.60 0.33 -10.49
CA CYS A 79 3.77 1.15 -11.38
C CYS A 79 4.25 1.05 -12.84
N SER A 80 3.40 0.53 -13.73
CA SER A 80 3.68 0.37 -15.17
C SER A 80 3.95 1.68 -15.91
N ASN A 81 3.48 2.82 -15.40
CA ASN A 81 3.75 4.13 -16.00
C ASN A 81 5.19 4.62 -15.74
N HIS A 82 5.89 4.00 -14.79
CA HIS A 82 7.26 4.33 -14.40
C HIS A 82 8.22 3.14 -14.51
N SER A 83 7.80 2.04 -15.14
CA SER A 83 8.69 0.97 -15.58
C SER A 83 9.46 1.45 -16.81
N GLN A 84 10.43 2.34 -16.61
CA GLN A 84 11.50 2.49 -17.59
C GLN A 84 12.43 1.28 -17.44
N THR A 85 12.78 0.73 -18.58
CA THR A 85 13.53 -0.51 -18.80
C THR A 85 14.90 -0.49 -18.16
#